data_AF-A0A0A0CVR1-F1
#
_entry.id   AF-A0A0A0CVR1-F1
#
_cell.length_a   1.000
_cell.length_b   1.000
_cell.length_c   1.000
_cell.angle_alpha   90.00
_cell.angle_beta   90.00
_cell.angle_gamma   90.00
#
_symmetry.space_group_name_H-M   'P 1'
#
loop_
_entity.id
_entity.type
_entity.pdbx_description
1 polymer ?
#
loop_
_entity_poly.entity_id
_entity_poly.type
_entity_poly.pdbx_seq_one_letter_code
_entity_poly.pdbx_strand_id
1 'polypeptide(L)'
;MLTGAVNPSGRLPVTWPRDVGQVPIYFGERNTGRPTDPDQHYTSKYIDIPTSPQFPFGHGLSYSRFALGDLRLSASMLRPGETLTVEVTVTNTGAVPGEETVLLFIHDPVASVARPLLELKGMAKAALAPGQKQVLSLALAADALAFPGLDLKPVLEAGEIEILVGTRAERSELLSAKIQIEV
;
A
#
# COMPACT_ATOMS: atom_id res chain seq x y z
N MET A 1 -25.91 9.26 -3.15
CA MET A 1 -24.64 10.01 -3.23
C MET A 1 -24.90 11.50 -3.37
N LEU A 2 -25.41 12.01 -4.50
CA LEU A 2 -25.59 13.45 -4.72
C LEU A 2 -26.46 14.18 -3.67
N THR A 3 -27.42 13.48 -3.06
CA THR A 3 -28.26 14.02 -1.98
C THR A 3 -27.63 13.96 -0.58
N GLY A 4 -26.42 13.41 -0.45
CA GLY A 4 -25.76 13.19 0.84
C GLY A 4 -26.30 11.98 1.64
N ALA A 5 -27.35 11.30 1.16
CA ALA A 5 -27.94 10.14 1.84
C ALA A 5 -26.97 8.95 2.02
N VAL A 6 -25.93 8.88 1.19
CA VAL A 6 -24.85 7.89 1.29
C VAL A 6 -23.55 8.62 1.05
N ASN A 7 -22.55 8.34 1.90
CA ASN A 7 -21.19 8.84 1.76
C ASN A 7 -20.38 7.93 0.80
N PRO A 8 -19.71 8.45 -0.24
CA PRO A 8 -18.89 7.63 -1.13
C PRO A 8 -17.74 6.95 -0.37
N SER A 9 -17.56 5.65 -0.63
CA SER A 9 -16.49 4.82 -0.06
C SER A 9 -15.75 3.98 -1.11
N GLY A 10 -15.99 4.24 -2.39
CA GLY A 10 -15.33 3.56 -3.51
C GLY A 10 -13.84 3.90 -3.61
N ARG A 11 -13.04 2.92 -4.03
CA ARG A 11 -11.59 3.03 -4.23
C ARG A 11 -11.24 2.50 -5.61
N LEU A 12 -10.32 3.16 -6.32
CA LEU A 12 -9.91 2.75 -7.66
C LEU A 12 -9.17 1.40 -7.63
N PRO A 13 -9.62 0.39 -8.39
CA PRO A 13 -8.90 -0.89 -8.51
C PRO A 13 -7.79 -0.84 -9.57
N VAL A 14 -7.59 0.29 -10.24
CA VAL A 14 -6.63 0.51 -11.32
C VAL A 14 -6.08 1.93 -11.21
N THR A 15 -4.78 2.08 -11.48
CA THR A 15 -4.13 3.38 -11.58
C THR A 15 -4.63 4.14 -12.81
N TRP A 16 -4.99 5.42 -12.65
CA TRP A 16 -5.37 6.29 -13.76
C TRP A 16 -4.19 7.15 -14.20
N PRO A 17 -3.75 7.00 -15.47
CA PRO A 17 -2.68 7.83 -16.02
C PRO A 17 -3.14 9.29 -16.17
N ARG A 18 -2.16 10.20 -16.22
CA ARG A 18 -2.35 11.60 -16.65
C ARG A 18 -2.54 11.71 -18.15
N ASP A 19 -1.81 10.88 -18.91
CA ASP A 19 -1.86 10.83 -20.37
C ASP A 19 -1.61 9.40 -20.87
N VAL A 20 -2.10 9.07 -22.07
CA VAL A 20 -1.89 7.76 -22.70
C VAL A 20 -0.41 7.42 -22.89
N GLY A 21 0.46 8.43 -23.02
CA GLY A 21 1.91 8.25 -23.12
C GLY A 21 2.56 7.61 -21.89
N GLN A 22 1.89 7.59 -20.73
CA GLN A 22 2.36 6.90 -19.53
C GLN A 22 2.07 5.40 -19.52
N VAL A 23 1.23 4.89 -20.43
CA VAL A 23 0.80 3.49 -20.39
C VAL A 23 1.95 2.58 -20.87
N PRO A 24 2.29 1.51 -20.12
CA PRO A 24 1.65 1.04 -18.90
C PRO A 24 2.14 1.74 -17.61
N ILE A 25 1.20 2.12 -16.75
CA ILE A 25 1.45 2.65 -15.39
C ILE A 25 0.68 1.81 -14.36
N TYR A 26 1.32 1.41 -13.27
CA TYR A 26 0.71 0.58 -12.24
C TYR A 26 1.43 0.73 -10.90
N PHE A 27 0.74 0.46 -9.78
CA PHE A 27 1.31 0.74 -8.46
C PHE A 27 2.48 -0.20 -8.06
N GLY A 28 2.52 -1.39 -8.64
CA GLY A 28 3.54 -2.42 -8.38
C GLY A 28 4.78 -2.30 -9.25
N GLU A 29 5.17 -1.09 -9.63
CA GLU A 29 6.38 -0.85 -10.43
C GLU A 29 7.65 -1.23 -9.67
N ARG A 30 8.70 -1.60 -10.40
CA ARG A 30 10.04 -1.86 -9.85
C ARG A 30 10.82 -0.56 -9.76
N ASN A 31 11.75 -0.47 -8.80
CA ASN A 31 12.53 0.75 -8.57
C ASN A 31 13.45 1.16 -9.75
N THR A 32 13.71 0.25 -10.69
CA THR A 32 14.70 0.37 -11.77
C THR A 32 16.14 0.58 -11.25
N GLY A 33 17.12 0.62 -12.16
CA GLY A 33 18.50 0.95 -11.79
C GLY A 33 18.75 2.46 -11.61
N ARG A 34 17.78 3.31 -11.99
CA ARG A 34 17.86 4.78 -11.91
C ARG A 34 16.48 5.34 -11.54
N PRO A 35 16.07 5.21 -10.27
CA PRO A 35 14.74 5.64 -9.82
C PRO A 35 14.48 7.11 -10.15
N THR A 36 13.20 7.45 -10.33
CA THR A 36 12.78 8.82 -10.64
C THR A 36 13.28 9.80 -9.59
N ASP A 37 14.02 10.80 -10.04
CA ASP A 37 14.43 11.95 -9.23
C ASP A 37 14.18 13.21 -10.07
N PRO A 38 13.28 14.12 -9.64
CA PRO A 38 12.99 15.37 -10.35
C PRO A 38 14.23 16.25 -10.59
N ASP A 39 15.19 16.22 -9.66
CA ASP A 39 16.37 17.10 -9.66
C ASP A 39 17.54 16.54 -10.49
N GLN A 40 17.45 15.27 -10.91
CA GLN A 40 18.49 14.61 -11.72
C GLN A 40 18.06 14.37 -13.15
N HIS A 41 18.89 14.72 -14.12
CA HIS A 41 18.54 14.57 -15.54
C HIS A 41 18.44 13.11 -15.99
N TYR A 42 19.36 12.24 -15.55
CA TYR A 42 19.51 10.88 -16.06
C TYR A 42 18.77 9.82 -15.23
N THR A 43 17.50 10.07 -14.91
CA THR A 43 16.63 9.13 -14.16
C THR A 43 15.49 8.59 -15.02
N SER A 44 14.83 7.54 -14.55
CA SER A 44 13.65 6.97 -15.22
C SER A 44 12.46 7.93 -15.06
N LYS A 45 12.33 8.88 -15.99
CA LYS A 45 11.25 9.86 -16.03
C LYS A 45 10.97 10.40 -17.43
N TYR A 46 9.83 11.06 -17.60
CA TYR A 46 9.48 11.80 -18.81
C TYR A 46 10.02 13.23 -18.74
N ILE A 47 10.09 13.89 -19.90
CA ILE A 47 10.57 15.28 -20.02
C ILE A 47 9.42 16.28 -19.83
N ASP A 48 8.21 15.88 -20.22
CA ASP A 48 7.03 16.72 -20.38
C ASP A 48 5.95 16.51 -19.31
N ILE A 49 5.98 15.38 -18.60
CA ILE A 49 5.00 15.03 -17.57
C ILE A 49 5.66 14.36 -16.34
N PRO A 50 5.09 14.53 -15.13
CA PRO A 50 5.52 13.74 -13.97
C PRO A 50 5.30 12.24 -14.20
N THR A 51 6.12 11.38 -13.58
CA THR A 51 5.90 9.92 -13.60
C THR A 51 4.73 9.48 -12.73
N SER A 52 4.28 10.32 -11.80
CA SER A 52 3.14 10.01 -10.93
C SER A 52 1.83 9.91 -11.71
N PRO A 53 0.90 9.04 -11.29
CA PRO A 53 -0.42 8.95 -11.89
C PRO A 53 -1.28 10.17 -11.58
N GLN A 54 -2.37 10.34 -12.34
CA GLN A 54 -3.39 11.33 -11.99
C GLN A 54 -4.16 10.89 -10.74
N PHE A 55 -4.51 9.59 -10.68
CA PHE A 55 -5.07 8.97 -9.49
C PHE A 55 -4.41 7.59 -9.27
N PRO A 56 -3.74 7.37 -8.13
CA PRO A 56 -3.09 6.08 -7.85
C PRO A 56 -4.13 4.98 -7.57
N PHE A 57 -3.68 3.72 -7.62
CA PHE A 57 -4.45 2.59 -7.11
C PHE A 57 -4.95 2.88 -5.68
N GLY A 58 -6.19 2.51 -5.39
CA GLY A 58 -6.83 2.77 -4.10
C GLY A 58 -7.34 4.21 -3.91
N HIS A 59 -7.09 5.14 -4.84
CA HIS A 59 -7.60 6.50 -4.71
C HIS A 59 -9.13 6.51 -4.62
N GLY A 60 -9.65 7.33 -3.71
CA GLY A 60 -11.07 7.50 -3.46
C GLY A 60 -11.27 8.59 -2.42
N LEU A 61 -12.33 9.37 -2.57
CA LEU A 61 -12.68 10.43 -1.63
C LEU A 61 -13.92 10.04 -0.83
N SER A 62 -14.05 10.66 0.33
CA SER A 62 -15.22 10.58 1.19
C SER A 62 -15.73 12.00 1.47
N TYR A 63 -17.00 12.13 1.85
CA TYR A 63 -17.50 13.35 2.48
C TYR A 63 -16.93 13.54 3.90
N SER A 64 -16.33 12.50 4.48
CA SER A 64 -15.57 12.59 5.72
C SER A 64 -14.06 12.62 5.48
N ARG A 65 -13.29 12.71 6.56
CA ARG A 65 -11.83 12.60 6.55
C ARG A 65 -11.41 11.54 7.55
N PHE A 66 -10.36 10.81 7.21
CA PHE A 66 -9.83 9.74 8.05
C PHE A 66 -8.33 9.92 8.26
N ALA A 67 -7.88 9.64 9.47
CA ALA A 67 -6.47 9.59 9.82
C ALA A 67 -6.12 8.16 10.23
N LEU A 68 -4.99 7.69 9.72
CA LEU A 68 -4.36 6.44 10.14
C LEU A 68 -3.23 6.76 11.13
N GLY A 69 -3.04 5.89 12.11
CA GLY A 69 -1.96 6.00 13.08
C GLY A 69 -1.75 4.70 13.86
N ASP A 70 -0.78 4.72 14.77
CA ASP A 70 -0.47 3.61 15.67
C ASP A 70 -0.28 2.26 14.95
N LEU A 71 0.49 2.24 13.86
CA LEU A 71 0.83 0.98 13.18
C LEU A 71 1.63 0.07 14.12
N ARG A 72 1.14 -1.14 14.36
CA ARG A 72 1.76 -2.14 15.23
C ARG A 72 1.81 -3.50 14.56
N LEU A 73 2.91 -4.20 14.79
CA LEU A 73 3.13 -5.56 14.33
C LEU A 73 3.13 -6.48 15.56
N SER A 74 2.48 -7.64 15.48
CA SER A 74 2.48 -8.61 16.60
C SER A 74 3.85 -9.23 16.89
N ALA A 75 4.78 -9.15 15.94
CA ALA A 75 6.14 -9.64 16.05
C ALA A 75 7.10 -8.78 15.22
N SER A 76 8.39 -8.80 15.57
CA SER A 76 9.47 -8.18 14.80
C SER A 76 10.19 -9.18 13.88
N MET A 77 9.84 -10.46 13.97
CA MET A 77 10.38 -11.55 13.17
C MET A 77 9.24 -12.49 12.77
N LEU A 78 9.33 -13.09 11.58
CA LEU A 78 8.33 -14.01 11.04
C LEU A 78 9.02 -15.19 10.35
N ARG A 79 8.57 -16.40 10.67
CA ARG A 79 9.07 -17.66 10.10
C ARG A 79 8.04 -18.32 9.16
N PRO A 80 8.45 -19.24 8.27
CA PRO A 80 7.55 -20.03 7.45
C PRO A 80 6.41 -20.66 8.27
N GLY A 81 5.18 -20.58 7.76
CA GLY A 81 3.98 -21.08 8.43
C GLY A 81 3.42 -20.20 9.56
N GLU A 82 4.11 -19.13 9.97
CA GLU A 82 3.59 -18.16 10.94
C GLU A 82 2.69 -17.11 10.28
N THR A 83 1.89 -16.41 11.10
CA THR A 83 1.03 -15.31 10.66
C THR A 83 1.31 -14.07 11.48
N LEU A 84 1.65 -12.99 10.80
CA LEU A 84 1.79 -11.67 11.38
C LEU A 84 0.42 -11.01 11.51
N THR A 85 0.15 -10.41 12.67
CA THR A 85 -1.00 -9.50 12.82
C THR A 85 -0.50 -8.06 12.66
N VAL A 86 -1.07 -7.35 11.68
CA VAL A 86 -0.80 -5.93 11.41
C VAL A 86 -2.00 -5.13 11.91
N GLU A 87 -1.77 -4.30 12.92
CA GLU A 87 -2.79 -3.45 13.51
C GLU A 87 -2.58 -1.99 13.13
N VAL A 88 -3.67 -1.28 12.81
CA VAL A 88 -3.65 0.15 12.56
C VAL A 88 -4.90 0.81 13.13
N THR A 89 -4.73 1.96 13.77
CA THR A 89 -5.85 2.77 14.24
C THR A 89 -6.38 3.64 13.10
N VAL A 90 -7.67 3.52 12.81
CA VAL A 90 -8.41 4.40 11.91
C VAL A 90 -9.27 5.35 12.73
N THR A 91 -9.14 6.64 12.49
CA THR A 91 -9.95 7.68 13.15
C THR A 91 -10.74 8.45 12.11
N ASN A 92 -12.05 8.59 12.29
CA ASN A 92 -12.83 9.56 11.51
C ASN A 92 -12.66 10.96 12.10
N THR A 93 -11.96 11.83 11.38
CA THR A 93 -11.67 13.22 11.76
C THR A 93 -12.57 14.23 11.04
N GLY A 94 -13.55 13.76 10.26
CA GLY A 94 -14.54 14.60 9.62
C GLY A 94 -15.80 14.81 10.48
N ALA A 95 -16.77 15.52 9.90
CA ALA A 95 -18.02 15.89 10.57
C ALA A 95 -19.20 14.96 10.26
N VAL A 96 -19.02 14.00 9.34
CA VAL A 96 -20.07 13.07 8.91
C VAL A 96 -19.61 11.61 9.07
N PRO A 97 -20.54 10.67 9.30
CA PRO A 97 -20.21 9.25 9.26
C PRO A 97 -19.73 8.84 7.87
N GLY A 98 -18.85 7.84 7.81
CA GLY A 98 -18.33 7.34 6.54
C GLY A 98 -17.58 6.03 6.72
N GLU A 99 -17.17 5.45 5.59
CA GLU A 99 -16.34 4.25 5.53
C GLU A 99 -14.99 4.57 4.90
N GLU A 100 -13.93 4.03 5.49
CA GLU A 100 -12.57 4.12 4.97
C GLU A 100 -12.03 2.73 4.66
N THR A 101 -11.29 2.60 3.56
CA THR A 101 -10.63 1.35 3.16
C THR A 101 -9.14 1.48 3.45
N VAL A 102 -8.65 0.58 4.29
CA VAL A 102 -7.24 0.46 4.60
C VAL A 102 -6.65 -0.66 3.75
N LEU A 103 -5.52 -0.37 3.12
CA LEU A 103 -4.77 -1.27 2.26
C LEU A 103 -3.45 -1.63 2.95
N LEU A 104 -3.16 -2.93 2.98
CA LEU A 104 -1.91 -3.49 3.47
C LEU A 104 -1.05 -3.86 2.26
N PHE A 105 0.09 -3.19 2.15
CA PHE A 105 1.12 -3.45 1.15
C PHE A 105 2.37 -4.00 1.82
N ILE A 106 3.19 -4.69 1.03
CA ILE A 106 4.56 -5.02 1.40
C ILE A 106 5.54 -4.51 0.36
N HIS A 107 6.79 -4.35 0.77
CA HIS A 107 7.93 -4.18 -0.11
C HIS A 107 9.08 -5.04 0.39
N ASP A 108 9.61 -5.88 -0.49
CA ASP A 108 10.83 -6.64 -0.27
C ASP A 108 11.99 -5.90 -0.98
N PRO A 109 12.84 -5.17 -0.23
CA PRO A 109 13.86 -4.30 -0.80
C PRO A 109 15.04 -5.07 -1.39
N VAL A 110 15.30 -6.30 -0.92
CA VAL A 110 16.49 -7.08 -1.31
C VAL A 110 16.11 -8.54 -1.47
N ALA A 111 16.03 -8.97 -2.73
CA ALA A 111 15.72 -10.34 -3.11
C ALA A 111 16.53 -10.77 -4.34
N SER A 112 16.56 -12.06 -4.64
CA SER A 112 17.20 -12.62 -5.83
C SER A 112 16.62 -12.10 -7.15
N VAL A 113 15.37 -11.64 -7.14
CA VAL A 113 14.67 -11.02 -8.28
C VAL A 113 14.14 -9.66 -7.87
N ALA A 114 14.34 -8.64 -8.70
CA ALA A 114 13.83 -7.28 -8.44
C ALA A 114 12.32 -7.29 -8.14
N ARG A 115 11.98 -6.83 -6.93
CA ARG A 115 10.63 -6.84 -6.38
C ARG A 115 9.89 -5.52 -6.65
N PRO A 116 8.55 -5.54 -6.73
CA PRO A 116 7.74 -4.34 -6.78
C PRO A 116 7.97 -3.42 -5.57
N LEU A 117 7.81 -2.12 -5.76
CA LEU A 117 7.80 -1.14 -4.68
C LEU A 117 6.60 -1.30 -3.75
N LEU A 118 5.48 -1.82 -4.25
CA LEU A 118 4.27 -2.10 -3.47
C LEU A 118 3.59 -3.37 -4.00
N GLU A 119 3.29 -4.30 -3.11
CA GLU A 119 2.42 -5.45 -3.39
C GLU A 119 1.25 -5.47 -2.41
N LEU A 120 0.02 -5.43 -2.91
CA LEU A 120 -1.16 -5.51 -2.03
C LEU A 120 -1.29 -6.93 -1.46
N LYS A 121 -1.31 -7.05 -0.14
CA LYS A 121 -1.47 -8.33 0.58
C LYS A 121 -2.76 -8.42 1.39
N GLY A 122 -3.44 -7.30 1.63
CA GLY A 122 -4.72 -7.31 2.33
C GLY A 122 -5.45 -5.98 2.26
N MET A 123 -6.74 -6.01 2.61
CA MET A 123 -7.54 -4.81 2.79
C MET A 123 -8.58 -5.02 3.90
N ALA A 124 -8.95 -3.94 4.57
CA ALA A 124 -10.01 -3.92 5.56
C ALA A 124 -10.78 -2.60 5.48
N LYS A 125 -12.03 -2.60 5.96
CA LYS A 125 -12.87 -1.39 6.01
C LYS A 125 -13.24 -1.04 7.45
N ALA A 126 -13.27 0.25 7.75
CA ALA A 126 -13.81 0.78 9.00
C ALA A 126 -14.99 1.70 8.70
N ALA A 127 -16.15 1.43 9.29
CA ALA A 127 -17.32 2.30 9.26
C ALA A 127 -17.37 3.08 10.58
N LEU A 128 -17.21 4.40 10.50
CA LEU A 128 -16.97 5.23 11.69
C LEU A 128 -17.88 6.46 11.72
N ALA A 129 -18.48 6.70 12.88
CA ALA A 129 -19.10 7.98 13.21
C ALA A 129 -18.02 9.08 13.40
N PRO A 130 -18.39 10.38 13.31
CA PRO A 130 -17.47 11.48 13.59
C PRO A 130 -16.75 11.33 14.94
N GLY A 131 -15.42 11.45 14.94
CA GLY A 131 -14.57 11.32 16.13
C GLY A 131 -14.33 9.88 16.60
N GLN A 132 -15.01 8.88 16.03
CA GLN A 132 -14.82 7.48 16.40
C GLN A 132 -13.46 6.98 15.92
N LYS A 133 -12.87 6.09 16.73
CA LYS A 133 -11.67 5.32 16.42
C LYS A 133 -11.98 3.83 16.38
N GLN A 134 -11.33 3.11 15.49
CA GLN A 134 -11.34 1.65 15.43
C GLN A 134 -9.94 1.15 15.10
N VAL A 135 -9.50 0.10 15.79
CA VAL A 135 -8.30 -0.64 15.42
C VAL A 135 -8.71 -1.69 14.40
N LEU A 136 -8.11 -1.65 13.21
CA LEU A 136 -8.22 -2.71 12.22
C LEU A 136 -7.05 -3.67 12.40
N SER A 137 -7.33 -4.96 12.28
CA SER A 137 -6.36 -6.04 12.40
C SER A 137 -6.38 -6.84 11.11
N LEU A 138 -5.24 -6.88 10.42
CA LEU A 138 -5.05 -7.62 9.17
C LEU A 138 -4.04 -8.76 9.39
N ALA A 139 -4.41 -9.98 8.98
CA ALA A 139 -3.53 -11.13 9.04
C ALA A 139 -2.67 -11.21 7.77
N LEU A 140 -1.36 -11.41 7.94
CA LEU A 140 -0.39 -11.60 6.87
C LEU A 140 0.38 -12.90 7.14
N ALA A 141 0.03 -13.96 6.42
CA ALA A 141 0.76 -15.21 6.47
C ALA A 141 2.16 -15.04 5.86
N ALA A 142 3.19 -15.66 6.46
CA ALA A 142 4.55 -15.64 5.94
C ALA A 142 4.60 -16.15 4.48
N ASP A 143 3.83 -17.18 4.18
CA ASP A 143 3.75 -17.79 2.84
C ASP A 143 3.20 -16.83 1.77
N ALA A 144 2.45 -15.79 2.16
CA ALA A 144 1.97 -14.76 1.24
C ALA A 144 3.07 -13.80 0.76
N LEU A 145 4.25 -13.85 1.39
CA LEU A 145 5.45 -13.12 0.99
C LEU A 145 6.28 -13.88 -0.05
N ALA A 146 5.99 -15.17 -0.27
CA ALA A 146 6.68 -15.96 -1.26
C ALA A 146 6.45 -15.41 -2.68
N PHE A 147 7.44 -15.59 -3.54
CA PHE A 147 7.40 -15.13 -4.92
C PHE A 147 8.06 -16.10 -5.89
N PRO A 148 7.81 -15.99 -7.21
CA PRO A 148 8.50 -16.83 -8.19
C PRO A 148 9.98 -16.47 -8.26
N GLY A 149 10.85 -17.41 -7.86
CA GLY A 149 12.29 -17.28 -7.96
C GLY A 149 12.80 -17.37 -9.40
N LEU A 150 14.12 -17.41 -9.57
CA LEU A 150 14.77 -17.51 -10.89
C LEU A 150 14.39 -18.79 -11.66
N ASP A 151 14.05 -19.87 -10.96
CA ASP A 151 13.57 -21.12 -11.53
C ASP A 151 12.03 -21.20 -11.62
N LEU A 152 11.35 -20.07 -11.40
CA LEU A 152 9.88 -19.90 -11.38
C LEU A 152 9.15 -20.68 -10.28
N LYS A 153 9.87 -21.23 -9.30
CA LYS A 153 9.23 -21.85 -8.13
C LYS A 153 8.95 -20.82 -7.04
N PRO A 154 7.89 -20.99 -6.24
CA PRO A 154 7.67 -20.15 -5.07
C PRO A 154 8.85 -20.27 -4.11
N VAL A 155 9.44 -19.14 -3.74
CA VAL A 155 10.50 -19.04 -2.75
C VAL A 155 10.16 -17.93 -1.77
N LEU A 156 10.44 -18.18 -0.48
CA LEU A 156 10.49 -17.18 0.57
C LEU A 156 11.96 -17.01 0.93
N GLU A 157 12.46 -15.78 0.86
CA GLU A 157 13.87 -15.47 1.16
C GLU A 157 13.96 -14.79 2.53
N ALA A 158 15.04 -15.09 3.26
CA ALA A 158 15.33 -14.40 4.51
C ALA A 158 15.76 -12.96 4.20
N GLY A 159 15.27 -11.99 4.97
CA GLY A 159 15.50 -10.58 4.69
C GLY A 159 14.59 -9.67 5.50
N GLU A 160 14.84 -8.37 5.39
CA GLU A 160 13.96 -7.35 5.97
C GLU A 160 12.84 -7.04 4.98
N ILE A 161 11.59 -7.09 5.43
CA ILE A 161 10.41 -6.71 4.64
C ILE A 161 9.81 -5.43 5.24
N GLU A 162 9.47 -4.48 4.37
CA GLU A 162 8.69 -3.31 4.78
C GLU A 162 7.19 -3.63 4.72
N ILE A 163 6.51 -3.39 5.83
CA ILE A 163 5.05 -3.42 5.97
C ILE A 163 4.54 -1.99 5.81
N LEU A 164 3.66 -1.78 4.84
CA LEU A 164 3.20 -0.46 4.44
C LEU A 164 1.67 -0.40 4.51
N VAL A 165 1.11 0.57 5.21
CA VAL A 165 -0.34 0.67 5.44
C VAL A 165 -0.84 2.07 5.09
N GLY A 166 -1.90 2.14 4.29
CA GLY A 166 -2.48 3.42 3.87
C GLY A 166 -3.84 3.29 3.20
N THR A 167 -4.33 4.39 2.63
CA THR A 167 -5.64 4.44 1.95
C THR A 167 -5.54 4.38 0.43
N ARG A 168 -4.33 4.56 -0.12
CA ARG A 168 -4.02 4.50 -1.55
C ARG A 168 -2.56 4.14 -1.75
N ALA A 169 -2.17 3.69 -2.94
CA ALA A 169 -0.79 3.35 -3.28
C ALA A 169 0.06 4.61 -3.60
N GLU A 170 0.22 5.48 -2.60
CA GLU A 170 1.10 6.65 -2.63
C GLU A 170 2.12 6.48 -1.51
N ARG A 171 3.33 6.00 -1.85
CA ARG A 171 4.28 5.49 -0.85
C ARG A 171 4.66 6.53 0.22
N SER A 172 4.71 7.80 -0.14
CA SER A 172 5.03 8.91 0.77
C SER A 172 3.95 9.16 1.83
N GLU A 173 2.71 8.70 1.62
CA GLU A 173 1.58 8.82 2.55
C GLU A 173 1.37 7.54 3.39
N LEU A 174 2.15 6.47 3.17
CA LEU A 174 1.99 5.19 3.87
C LEU A 174 2.66 5.21 5.24
N LEU A 175 1.99 4.66 6.24
CA LEU A 175 2.65 4.25 7.48
C LEU A 175 3.56 3.06 7.18
N SER A 176 4.76 3.05 7.75
CA SER A 176 5.73 1.98 7.54
C SER A 176 6.21 1.35 8.84
N ALA A 177 6.43 0.05 8.79
CA ALA A 177 7.12 -0.73 9.80
C ALA A 177 7.98 -1.78 9.10
N LYS A 178 8.95 -2.36 9.81
CA LYS A 178 9.87 -3.36 9.27
C LYS A 178 9.76 -4.65 10.06
N ILE A 179 9.90 -5.77 9.36
CA ILE A 179 9.91 -7.11 9.95
C ILE A 179 11.02 -7.95 9.33
N GLN A 180 11.65 -8.81 10.14
CA GLN A 180 12.66 -9.74 9.65
C GLN A 180 12.03 -11.09 9.29
N ILE A 181 12.34 -11.62 8.11
CA ILE A 181 12.02 -12.99 7.70
C ILE A 181 13.21 -13.90 8.02
N GLU A 182 12.95 -15.01 8.69
CA GLU A 182 13.92 -16.06 9.00
C GLU A 182 13.44 -17.37 8.35
N VAL A 183 14.26 -17.97 7.49
CA VAL A 183 13.94 -19.17 6.69
C VAL A 183 14.86 -20.32 7.07
#